data_AF-A0A820V801-F1
#
_entry.id   AF-A0A820V801-F1
#
_cell.length_a   1.000
_cell.length_b   1.000
_cell.length_c   1.000
_cell.angle_alpha   90.00
_cell.angle_beta   90.00
_cell.angle_gamma   90.00
#
_symmetry.space_group_name_H-M   'P 1'
#
loop_
_entity.id
_entity.type
_entity.pdbx_description
1 polymer ?
#
loop_
_entity_poly.entity_id
_entity_poly.type
_entity_poly.pdbx_seq_one_letter_code
_entity_poly.pdbx_strand_id
1 'polypeptide(L)'
;GLSEPIRIIGIYWPTSQQRDLDEILPYVVDGTILSGDFNATVKEWNSPITDRRGAHVKEWINESNLDYIPLTSNSSKRSLRNIDLSFSNMSTISSEALFLALVIIGRLCYRVRTFFSILTVFVLIQIGRHLKQ
;
A
#
# COMPACT_ATOMS: atom_id res chain seq x y z
N GLY A 1 -19.90 -10.04 7.37
CA GLY A 1 -18.56 -10.64 7.22
C GLY A 1 -18.19 -10.54 5.77
N LEU A 2 -16.93 -10.24 5.45
CA LEU A 2 -16.46 -10.18 4.07
C LEU A 2 -16.65 -11.55 3.41
N SER A 3 -17.27 -11.59 2.24
CA SER A 3 -17.46 -12.82 1.46
C SER A 3 -16.18 -13.30 0.79
N GLU A 4 -15.21 -12.39 0.62
CA GLU A 4 -13.96 -12.62 -0.11
C GLU A 4 -12.73 -12.31 0.76
N PRO A 5 -11.62 -13.02 0.56
CA PRO A 5 -10.39 -12.80 1.32
C PRO A 5 -9.73 -11.47 0.93
N ILE A 6 -9.34 -10.67 1.94
CA ILE A 6 -8.48 -9.51 1.72
C ILE A 6 -7.04 -10.00 1.52
N ARG A 7 -6.37 -9.50 0.48
CA ARG A 7 -4.94 -9.69 0.25
C ARG A 7 -4.20 -8.41 0.55
N ILE A 8 -3.07 -8.51 1.25
CA ILE A 8 -2.24 -7.35 1.58
C ILE A 8 -0.83 -7.59 1.05
N ILE A 9 -0.35 -6.67 0.22
CA ILE A 9 0.98 -6.74 -0.38
C ILE A 9 1.81 -5.58 0.20
N GLY A 10 2.91 -5.92 0.87
CA GLY A 10 3.87 -4.96 1.38
C GLY A 10 4.97 -4.66 0.36
N ILE A 11 5.21 -3.38 0.05
CA ILE A 11 6.34 -2.96 -0.79
C ILE A 11 7.38 -2.20 0.04
N TYR A 12 8.64 -2.54 -0.22
CA TYR A 12 9.76 -1.67 0.10
C TYR A 12 10.63 -1.55 -1.14
N TRP A 13 10.67 -0.36 -1.75
CA TRP A 13 11.42 -0.06 -2.96
C TRP A 13 12.52 0.96 -2.65
N PRO A 14 13.76 0.51 -2.35
CA PRO A 14 14.89 1.40 -2.12
C PRO A 14 15.19 2.29 -3.33
N THR A 15 15.63 3.53 -3.10
CA THR A 15 16.00 4.48 -4.17
C THR A 15 17.04 3.94 -5.14
N SER A 16 17.96 3.09 -4.66
CA SER A 16 19.06 2.48 -5.43
C SER A 16 18.64 1.32 -6.31
N GLN A 17 17.41 0.81 -6.17
CA GLN A 17 16.93 -0.34 -6.94
C GLN A 17 16.05 0.10 -8.11
N GLN A 18 16.24 -0.58 -9.23
CA GLN A 18 15.22 -0.67 -10.27
C GLN A 18 14.36 -1.90 -9.96
N ARG A 19 13.04 -1.75 -10.05
CA ARG A 19 12.10 -2.86 -9.91
C ARG A 19 11.14 -2.83 -11.09
N ASP A 20 10.76 -4.02 -11.51
CA ASP A 20 9.67 -4.23 -12.42
C ASP A 20 8.40 -4.45 -11.60
N LEU A 21 7.42 -3.56 -11.74
CA LEU A 21 6.15 -3.66 -11.02
C LEU A 21 5.27 -4.79 -11.57
N ASP A 22 5.51 -5.25 -12.81
CA ASP A 22 4.76 -6.34 -13.43
C ASP A 22 5.01 -7.68 -12.74
N GLU A 23 6.12 -7.82 -12.01
CA GLU A 23 6.35 -8.97 -11.13
C GLU A 23 5.29 -9.09 -10.01
N ILE A 24 4.65 -7.98 -9.65
CA ILE A 24 3.64 -7.91 -8.58
C ILE A 24 2.23 -8.13 -9.13
N LEU A 25 2.01 -7.82 -10.42
CA LEU A 25 0.69 -7.86 -11.06
C LEU A 25 -0.05 -9.20 -10.89
N PRO A 26 0.58 -10.39 -11.00
CA PRO A 26 -0.11 -11.68 -10.78
C PRO A 26 -0.70 -11.84 -9.37
N TYR A 27 -0.23 -11.05 -8.41
CA TYR A 27 -0.71 -11.07 -7.03
C TYR A 27 -1.81 -10.05 -6.77
N VAL A 28 -1.99 -9.07 -7.66
CA VAL A 28 -3.06 -8.07 -7.58
C VAL A 28 -4.35 -8.70 -8.09
N VAL A 29 -5.21 -9.11 -7.14
CA VAL A 29 -6.54 -9.69 -7.39
C VAL A 29 -7.60 -8.86 -6.67
N ASP A 30 -8.88 -9.06 -6.97
CA ASP A 30 -9.96 -8.40 -6.23
C ASP A 30 -9.80 -8.60 -4.71
N GLY A 31 -9.96 -7.53 -3.93
CA GLY A 31 -9.69 -7.58 -2.49
C GLY A 31 -8.24 -7.24 -2.11
N THR A 32 -7.42 -6.71 -3.01
CA THR A 32 -6.01 -6.40 -2.75
C THR A 32 -5.83 -5.00 -2.18
N ILE A 33 -5.01 -4.91 -1.13
CA ILE A 33 -4.43 -3.70 -0.60
C ILE A 33 -2.92 -3.77 -0.85
N LEU A 34 -2.38 -2.82 -1.59
CA LEU A 34 -0.95 -2.66 -1.82
C LEU A 34 -0.43 -1.49 -0.99
N SER A 35 0.59 -1.67 -0.16
CA SER A 35 1.06 -0.60 0.71
C SER A 35 2.55 -0.68 1.00
N GLY A 36 3.21 0.47 1.12
CA GLY A 36 4.57 0.54 1.62
C GLY A 36 5.35 1.76 1.15
N ASP A 37 6.69 1.70 1.26
CA ASP A 37 7.60 2.76 0.83
C ASP A 37 8.03 2.50 -0.61
N PHE A 38 7.56 3.34 -1.52
CA PHE A 38 7.86 3.27 -2.95
C PHE A 38 9.08 4.12 -3.35
N ASN A 39 9.59 4.97 -2.43
CA ASN A 39 10.56 6.03 -2.73
C ASN A 39 10.21 6.86 -3.99
N ALA A 40 8.92 7.04 -4.23
CA ALA A 40 8.36 7.69 -5.41
C ALA A 40 7.47 8.85 -4.97
N THR A 41 7.58 10.01 -5.63
CA THR A 41 6.73 11.16 -5.30
C THR A 41 5.75 11.45 -6.42
N VAL A 42 4.49 11.72 -6.05
CA VAL A 42 3.40 12.10 -6.97
C VAL A 42 2.62 13.26 -6.37
N LYS A 43 2.43 14.32 -7.16
CA LYS A 43 1.80 15.57 -6.70
C LYS A 43 0.36 15.36 -6.23
N GLU A 44 -0.39 14.55 -6.96
CA GLU A 44 -1.78 14.17 -6.67
C GLU A 44 -1.91 13.33 -5.40
N TRP A 45 -0.80 12.73 -4.94
CA TRP A 45 -0.72 11.95 -3.71
C TRP A 45 0.00 12.72 -2.60
N ASN A 46 -0.22 14.04 -2.54
CA ASN A 46 0.28 14.94 -1.51
C ASN A 46 1.81 15.11 -1.45
N SER A 47 2.53 14.90 -2.55
CA SER A 47 3.93 15.35 -2.68
C SER A 47 4.02 16.73 -3.36
N PRO A 48 5.13 17.49 -3.18
CA PRO A 48 5.33 18.77 -3.85
C PRO A 48 5.48 18.64 -5.37
N ILE A 49 6.09 17.54 -5.84
CA ILE A 49 6.38 17.26 -7.23
C ILE A 49 6.09 15.79 -7.57
N THR A 50 5.91 15.51 -8.86
CA THR A 50 5.92 14.16 -9.40
C THR A 50 7.32 13.87 -9.95
N ASP A 51 8.01 12.85 -9.42
CA ASP A 51 9.30 12.42 -9.95
C ASP A 51 9.13 11.32 -11.02
N ARG A 52 10.21 10.94 -11.71
CA ARG A 52 10.16 9.92 -12.78
C ARG A 52 9.63 8.58 -12.26
N ARG A 53 10.00 8.19 -11.03
CA ARG A 53 9.56 6.93 -10.43
C ARG A 53 8.07 7.01 -10.07
N GLY A 54 7.62 8.14 -9.55
CA GLY A 54 6.22 8.42 -9.25
C GLY A 54 5.35 8.45 -10.50
N ALA A 55 5.83 9.02 -11.61
CA ALA A 55 5.13 8.96 -12.89
C ALA A 55 4.90 7.50 -13.34
N HIS A 56 5.94 6.66 -13.24
CA HIS A 56 5.84 5.25 -13.59
C HIS A 56 4.92 4.45 -12.65
N VAL A 57 5.02 4.67 -11.32
CA VAL A 57 4.09 4.05 -10.36
C VAL A 57 2.66 4.48 -10.65
N LYS A 58 2.43 5.76 -10.94
CA LYS A 58 1.09 6.29 -11.24
C LYS A 58 0.49 5.65 -12.49
N GLU A 59 1.27 5.51 -13.55
CA GLU A 59 0.86 4.81 -14.77
C GLU A 59 0.47 3.36 -14.47
N TRP A 60 1.35 2.61 -13.81
CA TRP A 60 1.12 1.21 -13.45
C TRP A 60 -0.12 1.02 -12.56
N ILE A 61 -0.36 1.90 -11.59
CA ILE A 61 -1.53 1.87 -10.71
C ILE A 61 -2.83 2.04 -11.51
N ASN A 62 -2.86 2.97 -12.46
CA ASN A 62 -4.03 3.19 -13.32
C ASN A 62 -4.32 1.96 -14.20
N GLU A 63 -3.28 1.30 -14.72
CA GLU A 63 -3.41 0.09 -15.53
C GLU A 63 -3.82 -1.14 -14.71
N SER A 64 -3.46 -1.19 -13.43
CA SER A 64 -3.70 -2.31 -12.53
C SER A 64 -5.06 -2.26 -11.81
N ASN A 65 -5.95 -1.33 -12.17
CA ASN A 65 -7.25 -1.12 -11.52
C ASN A 65 -7.15 -0.93 -10.00
N LEU A 66 -6.11 -0.23 -9.56
CA LEU A 66 -5.87 0.12 -8.16
C LEU A 66 -6.18 1.60 -7.94
N ASP A 67 -6.89 1.90 -6.85
CA ASP A 67 -7.17 3.27 -6.44
C ASP A 67 -6.26 3.69 -5.30
N TYR A 68 -5.76 4.92 -5.36
CA TYR A 68 -4.97 5.50 -4.27
C TYR A 68 -5.83 5.69 -3.01
N ILE A 69 -5.32 5.19 -1.88
CA ILE A 69 -5.90 5.40 -0.57
C ILE A 69 -5.18 6.59 0.07
N PRO A 70 -5.81 7.76 0.21
CA PRO A 70 -5.22 8.87 0.93
C PRO A 70 -5.10 8.52 2.41
N LEU A 71 -3.92 8.07 2.83
CA LEU A 71 -3.60 7.93 4.25
C LEU A 71 -3.29 9.29 4.86
N THR A 72 -3.48 9.42 6.17
CA THR A 72 -3.14 10.65 6.89
C THR A 72 -1.67 10.99 6.69
N SER A 73 -1.41 12.29 6.54
CA SER A 73 -0.22 12.99 6.06
C SER A 73 1.08 12.81 6.85
N ASN A 74 1.27 11.69 7.54
CA ASN A 74 2.50 11.35 8.26
C ASN A 74 3.58 10.71 7.36
N SER A 75 3.61 11.11 6.08
CA SER A 75 4.85 11.22 5.30
C SER A 75 5.96 11.67 6.23
N SER A 76 7.03 10.87 6.36
CA SER A 76 8.13 11.09 7.29
C SER A 76 8.35 12.58 7.62
N LYS A 77 8.17 13.00 8.89
CA LYS A 77 8.29 14.42 9.34
C LYS A 77 9.60 15.13 8.91
N ARG A 78 10.56 14.38 8.38
CA ARG A 78 11.88 14.81 7.92
C ARG A 78 11.93 15.20 6.45
N SER A 79 10.90 14.90 5.64
CA SER A 79 10.84 15.33 4.24
C SER A 79 9.42 15.69 3.85
N LEU A 80 9.27 16.71 3.00
CA LEU A 80 7.99 17.04 2.37
C LEU A 80 7.56 15.98 1.33
N ARG A 81 8.32 14.89 1.16
CA ARG A 81 8.06 13.84 0.18
C ARG A 81 7.14 12.79 0.77
N ASN A 82 5.93 12.68 0.25
CA ASN A 82 5.04 11.57 0.57
C ASN A 82 5.38 10.37 -0.32
N ILE A 83 6.17 9.43 0.24
CA ILE A 83 6.69 8.24 -0.46
C ILE A 83 6.11 6.92 0.07
N ASP A 84 5.44 6.98 1.21
CA ASP A 84 4.67 5.88 1.79
C ASP A 84 3.28 5.92 1.15
N LEU A 85 3.01 4.97 0.26
CA LEU A 85 1.80 4.95 -0.56
C LEU A 85 0.98 3.70 -0.28
N SER A 86 -0.34 3.83 -0.42
CA SER A 86 -1.28 2.72 -0.29
C SER A 86 -2.32 2.77 -1.39
N PHE A 87 -2.69 1.61 -1.90
CA PHE A 87 -3.63 1.43 -3.00
C PHE A 87 -4.55 0.25 -2.73
N SER A 88 -5.73 0.25 -3.33
CA SER A 88 -6.69 -0.85 -3.22
C SER A 88 -7.62 -0.92 -4.41
N ASN A 89 -8.06 -2.12 -4.78
CA ASN A 89 -9.14 -2.34 -5.75
C ASN A 89 -10.47 -2.73 -5.07
N MET A 90 -10.59 -2.46 -3.77
CA MET A 90 -11.78 -2.76 -2.99
C MET A 90 -12.79 -1.63 -3.10
N SER A 91 -13.88 -1.87 -3.83
CA SER A 91 -14.99 -0.91 -3.98
C SER A 91 -15.91 -0.80 -2.76
N THR A 92 -15.87 -1.78 -1.85
CA THR A 92 -16.88 -1.96 -0.79
C THR A 92 -16.42 -1.56 0.62
N ILE A 93 -15.13 -1.26 0.82
CA ILE A 93 -14.61 -0.88 2.14
C ILE A 93 -14.41 0.64 2.18
N SER A 94 -14.96 1.30 3.20
CA SER A 94 -14.72 2.73 3.39
C SER A 94 -13.23 3.00 3.61
N SER A 95 -12.75 4.12 3.08
CA SER A 95 -11.35 4.58 3.26
C SER A 95 -10.94 4.64 4.73
N GLU A 96 -11.88 4.90 5.64
CA GLU A 96 -11.67 4.93 7.10
C GLU A 96 -11.39 3.53 7.67
N ALA A 97 -12.11 2.50 7.21
CA ALA A 97 -11.90 1.13 7.64
C ALA A 97 -10.56 0.58 7.10
N LEU A 98 -10.20 0.94 5.86
CA LEU A 98 -8.87 0.64 5.28
C LEU A 98 -7.77 1.35 6.06
N PHE A 99 -7.97 2.62 6.41
CA PHE A 99 -7.03 3.39 7.22
C PHE A 99 -6.79 2.74 8.58
N LEU A 100 -7.85 2.33 9.29
CA LEU A 100 -7.72 1.66 10.58
C LEU A 100 -6.94 0.34 10.46
N ALA A 101 -7.24 -0.47 9.45
CA ALA A 101 -6.52 -1.71 9.18
C ALA A 101 -5.03 -1.46 8.90
N LEU A 102 -4.72 -0.47 8.06
CA LEU A 102 -3.35 -0.11 7.70
C LEU A 102 -2.58 0.51 8.87
N VAL A 103 -3.22 1.27 9.77
CA VAL A 103 -2.58 1.76 11.00
C VAL A 103 -2.25 0.61 11.94
N ILE A 104 -3.16 -0.36 12.10
CA ILE A 104 -2.93 -1.55 12.93
C ILE A 104 -1.78 -2.37 12.35
N ILE A 105 -1.80 -2.67 11.05
CA ILE A 105 -0.76 -3.42 10.35
C ILE A 105 0.57 -2.67 10.35
N GLY A 106 0.56 -1.37 10.06
CA GLY A 106 1.74 -0.52 10.07
C GLY A 106 2.42 -0.50 11.45
N ARG A 107 1.64 -0.46 12.54
CA ARG A 107 2.17 -0.58 13.91
C ARG A 107 2.76 -1.96 14.21
N LEU A 108 2.16 -3.02 13.66
CA LEU A 108 2.70 -4.39 13.72
C LEU A 108 4.04 -4.49 12.96
N CYS A 109 4.10 -3.99 11.72
CA CYS A 109 5.30 -3.99 10.89
C CYS A 109 6.43 -3.11 11.46
N TYR A 110 6.11 -1.94 12.01
CA TYR A 110 7.11 -1.03 12.59
C TYR A 110 7.80 -1.62 13.82
N ARG A 111 7.14 -2.53 14.55
CA ARG A 111 7.74 -3.27 15.66
C ARG A 111 8.71 -4.37 15.22
N VAL A 112 8.65 -4.79 13.96
CA VAL A 112 9.48 -5.85 13.36
C VAL A 112 10.55 -5.27 12.41
N ARG A 113 10.97 -4.02 12.65
CA ARG A 113 11.87 -3.23 11.80
C ARG A 113 13.27 -3.82 11.53
N THR A 114 13.56 -5.03 12.00
CA THR A 114 14.86 -5.70 11.87
C THR A 114 14.92 -6.74 10.74
N PHE A 115 13.84 -7.03 10.00
CA PHE A 115 13.83 -8.17 9.06
C PHE A 115 13.39 -7.93 7.61
N PHE A 116 12.98 -6.72 7.22
CA PHE A 116 12.33 -6.50 5.92
C PHE A 116 13.28 -5.97 4.84
N SER A 117 13.98 -6.89 4.16
CA SER A 117 14.63 -6.65 2.86
C SER A 117 14.08 -7.56 1.75
N ILE A 118 12.97 -8.26 2.01
CA ILE A 118 12.37 -9.25 1.11
C ILE A 118 10.93 -8.82 0.83
N LEU A 119 10.52 -8.88 -0.44
CA LEU A 119 9.12 -8.84 -0.87
C LEU A 119 8.34 -9.81 0.03
N THR A 120 7.66 -9.29 1.04
CA THR A 120 6.92 -10.13 1.97
C THR A 120 5.46 -9.96 1.62
N VAL A 121 4.95 -10.89 0.81
CA VAL A 121 3.51 -11.04 0.61
C VAL A 121 2.95 -11.60 1.92
N PHE A 122 2.44 -10.74 2.79
CA PHE A 122 1.64 -11.18 3.92
C PHE A 122 0.22 -11.44 3.43
N VAL A 123 -0.10 -12.70 3.17
CA VAL A 123 -1.52 -13.09 3.07
C VAL A 123 -2.10 -13.08 4.49
N LEU A 124 -2.50 -11.89 4.97
CA LEU A 124 -3.18 -11.71 6.25
C LEU A 124 -4.65 -12.13 6.10
N ILE A 125 -4.90 -13.43 6.17
CA ILE A 125 -6.26 -13.99 6.26
C ILE A 125 -6.73 -13.82 7.71
N GLN A 126 -7.60 -12.84 7.97
CA GLN A 126 -8.72 -12.89 8.94
C GLN A 126 -9.04 -11.50 9.51
N ILE A 127 -10.18 -10.92 9.10
CA ILE A 127 -11.09 -10.20 10.01
C ILE A 127 -12.52 -10.50 9.56
N GLY A 128 -13.10 -11.59 10.04
CA GLY A 128 -14.46 -11.98 9.65
C GLY A 128 -15.21 -12.89 10.61
N ARG A 129 -14.69 -13.16 11.82
CA ARG A 129 -15.34 -14.08 12.78
C ARG A 129 -15.91 -13.47 14.06
N HIS A 130 -15.93 -12.14 14.25
CA HIS A 130 -16.37 -11.56 15.53
C HIS A 130 -17.34 -10.36 15.49
N LEU A 131 -18.26 -10.31 14.52
CA LEU A 131 -19.41 -9.40 14.59
C LEU A 131 -20.73 -10.14 14.32
N LYS A 132 -20.98 -11.19 15.09
CA LYS A 132 -22.33 -11.68 15.41
C LYS A 132 -22.35 -12.10 16.88
N GLN A 133 -22.70 -11.15 17.74
CA GLN A 133 -23.47 -11.40 18.95
C GLN A 133 -24.71 -10.52 18.85
#